data_AF-B4CYP0-F1
#
_entry.id   AF-B4CYP0-F1
#
_cell.length_a   1.000
_cell.length_b   1.000
_cell.length_c   1.000
_cell.angle_alpha   90.00
_cell.angle_beta   90.00
_cell.angle_gamma   90.00
#
_symmetry.space_group_name_H-M   'P 1'
#
loop_
_entity.id
_entity.type
_entity.pdbx_description
1 polymer ?
#
loop_
_entity_poly.entity_id
_entity_poly.type
_entity_poly.pdbx_seq_one_letter_code
_entity_poly.pdbx_strand_id
1 'polypeptide(L)'
;MNQGTLVLNAGDNTLLVNPSGGAPTVVNVLLNNGTIDLNNNSQAIGFLASSDPIAGTGGTITNSGGTTVNLTSATTSSLTFAGSITGNLNFLKYGSSTLTLTNANTYSGITTLAGGTTTLRDSGTIASSVINLNFGGLTLDQSGLNPAGNPNFQRLTTTSPNGVSLNMRGGTFLIQGGGSTDSVQELGTVTALGGQNTIQGSPMINQGSTITMTIDNLVHTSSNDTMFSFVGFVGSSANITVNAGTIGGNSLNGFTHIYLNNINGSTFTQTSMLNNIIGGWAISDGSTFATYSDTLGVGSMGSTGFANFDGTDVSAATTASQNINDGSNRTITASHTANTWRMAPGAAQTITLGNLASPVTQGLLTGFITNAGQTISINAGDPGSQLTSTGTDLYVFINQATTNINAPMVGSQALVKAGGATLSLTPAFFVGSNTTTGSNVVTPTLAVNGTAVSSGSSTITVTTSNGLVVGQTISGTGIPAGTTIASINGTTVTLSANATASGTNVGLTANSTVGFQVGEVVSGSGIPVGSVITSIGLTSFTISQNVTTGATGTLLAFGNDIVNNTFKNDNTYTGGTFVQSGTLNLSGLIGSTVIPGDLTINNGTVNMVSVLRADQIDEQHHPSTVAAC
;
A
#
# COMPACT_ATOMS: atom_id res chain seq x y z
N MET A 1 -14.68 -42.80 -1.27
CA MET A 1 -15.76 -43.61 -0.68
C MET A 1 -17.05 -43.39 -1.46
N ASN A 2 -17.67 -44.48 -1.92
CA ASN A 2 -18.86 -44.41 -2.78
C ASN A 2 -20.17 -44.62 -2.02
N GLN A 3 -20.19 -45.37 -0.91
CA GLN A 3 -21.37 -45.68 -0.09
C GLN A 3 -20.92 -45.99 1.35
N GLY A 4 -21.87 -46.13 2.29
CA GLY A 4 -21.62 -46.59 3.66
C GLY A 4 -21.07 -45.52 4.61
N THR A 5 -20.79 -45.89 5.86
CA THR A 5 -20.27 -44.97 6.89
C THR A 5 -18.90 -45.43 7.39
N LEU A 6 -17.90 -44.55 7.35
CA LEU A 6 -16.63 -44.70 8.05
C LEU A 6 -16.66 -43.85 9.32
N VAL A 7 -16.54 -44.48 10.48
CA VAL A 7 -16.43 -43.79 11.77
C VAL A 7 -14.97 -43.83 12.22
N LEU A 8 -14.39 -42.66 12.48
CA LEU A 8 -12.99 -42.52 12.87
C LEU A 8 -12.86 -42.60 14.39
N ASN A 9 -12.57 -43.79 14.94
CA ASN A 9 -12.46 -44.03 16.38
C ASN A 9 -11.03 -44.03 16.92
N ALA A 10 -10.03 -43.90 16.04
CA ALA A 10 -8.64 -44.18 16.36
C ALA A 10 -7.83 -42.92 16.74
N GLY A 11 -8.49 -41.78 17.00
CA GLY A 11 -7.82 -40.51 17.28
C GLY A 11 -7.76 -39.55 16.09
N ASP A 12 -7.12 -38.41 16.32
CA ASP A 12 -6.88 -37.37 15.33
C ASP A 12 -5.99 -37.86 14.17
N ASN A 13 -6.22 -37.33 12.96
CA ASN A 13 -5.43 -37.57 11.75
C ASN A 13 -5.26 -39.06 11.38
N THR A 14 -6.34 -39.80 11.51
CA THR A 14 -6.44 -41.23 11.20
C THR A 14 -6.84 -41.51 9.75
N LEU A 15 -7.33 -40.51 9.03
CA LEU A 15 -7.31 -40.52 7.56
C LEU A 15 -5.84 -40.45 7.12
N LEU A 16 -5.27 -41.65 6.94
CA LEU A 16 -3.84 -41.95 6.83
C LEU A 16 -3.03 -40.82 6.18
N VAL A 17 -2.06 -40.29 6.92
CA VAL A 17 -0.94 -39.54 6.35
C VAL A 17 -0.03 -40.58 5.68
N ASN A 18 0.18 -40.56 4.36
CA ASN A 18 1.03 -41.56 3.70
C ASN A 18 2.47 -41.39 4.20
N PRO A 19 3.02 -42.32 5.01
CA PRO A 19 4.39 -42.21 5.47
C PRO A 19 5.28 -42.53 4.26
N SER A 20 5.76 -41.49 3.59
CA SER A 20 6.86 -41.65 2.65
C SER A 20 8.18 -41.74 3.43
N GLY A 21 9.28 -42.10 2.77
CA GLY A 21 10.61 -41.92 3.36
C GLY A 21 10.99 -40.45 3.65
N GLY A 22 10.09 -39.49 3.36
CA GLY A 22 10.21 -38.05 3.64
C GLY A 22 9.00 -37.50 4.42
N ALA A 23 8.66 -36.22 4.20
CA ALA A 23 7.59 -35.55 4.95
C ALA A 23 6.25 -36.31 4.82
N PRO A 24 5.51 -36.52 5.93
CA PRO A 24 4.18 -37.12 5.91
C PRO A 24 3.26 -36.29 4.99
N THR A 25 2.50 -36.95 4.09
CA THR A 25 1.54 -36.28 3.19
C THR A 25 0.11 -36.61 3.55
N VAL A 26 -0.78 -35.62 3.54
CA VAL A 26 -2.21 -35.81 3.78
C VAL A 26 -2.88 -36.52 2.60
N VAL A 27 -3.86 -37.39 2.89
CA VAL A 27 -4.60 -38.12 1.85
C VAL A 27 -5.74 -37.28 1.29
N ASN A 28 -5.97 -37.45 -0.01
CA ASN A 28 -7.09 -36.87 -0.72
C ASN A 28 -8.39 -37.64 -0.45
N VAL A 29 -9.48 -36.92 -0.18
CA VAL A 29 -10.80 -37.48 0.06
C VAL A 29 -11.69 -37.25 -1.16
N LEU A 30 -11.99 -38.34 -1.87
CA LEU A 30 -13.02 -38.40 -2.90
C LEU A 30 -14.27 -39.06 -2.32
N LEU A 31 -15.39 -38.33 -2.25
CA LEU A 31 -16.59 -38.74 -1.54
C LEU A 31 -17.84 -38.53 -2.42
N ASN A 32 -18.45 -39.64 -2.87
CA ASN A 32 -19.55 -39.63 -3.85
C ASN A 32 -20.94 -39.88 -3.20
N ASN A 33 -21.12 -40.82 -2.26
CA ASN A 33 -22.38 -40.92 -1.48
C ASN A 33 -22.22 -41.45 -0.04
N GLY A 34 -20.99 -41.79 0.39
CA GLY A 34 -20.77 -42.31 1.75
C GLY A 34 -20.66 -41.22 2.81
N THR A 35 -20.61 -41.63 4.07
CA THR A 35 -20.42 -40.76 5.23
C THR A 35 -19.07 -41.00 5.87
N ILE A 36 -18.30 -39.94 6.12
CA ILE A 36 -17.17 -39.96 7.04
C ILE A 36 -17.61 -39.26 8.32
N ASP A 37 -17.69 -40.01 9.41
CA ASP A 37 -17.95 -39.47 10.74
C ASP A 37 -16.64 -39.34 11.52
N LEU A 38 -16.30 -38.10 11.86
CA LEU A 38 -15.09 -37.73 12.60
C LEU A 38 -15.10 -38.21 14.05
N ASN A 39 -16.30 -38.43 14.63
CA ASN A 39 -16.51 -38.94 15.98
C ASN A 39 -15.55 -38.40 17.06
N ASN A 40 -15.55 -37.08 17.28
CA ASN A 40 -14.67 -36.36 18.22
C ASN A 40 -13.17 -36.31 17.85
N ASN A 41 -12.79 -36.67 16.61
CA ASN A 41 -11.40 -36.62 16.15
C ASN A 41 -11.18 -35.64 14.99
N SER A 42 -10.23 -34.72 15.13
CA SER A 42 -9.85 -33.77 14.08
C SER A 42 -9.09 -34.46 12.96
N GLN A 43 -9.29 -34.04 11.71
CA GLN A 43 -8.65 -34.65 10.54
C GLN A 43 -8.05 -33.60 9.61
N ALA A 44 -6.85 -33.86 9.12
CA ALA A 44 -6.24 -33.17 7.99
C ALA A 44 -6.28 -34.03 6.73
N ILE A 45 -6.73 -33.44 5.62
CA ILE A 45 -6.85 -34.07 4.31
C ILE A 45 -6.19 -33.18 3.24
N GLY A 46 -5.77 -33.77 2.13
CA GLY A 46 -5.22 -33.04 0.98
C GLY A 46 -6.31 -32.21 0.34
N PHE A 47 -7.13 -32.84 -0.50
CA PHE A 47 -8.34 -32.20 -1.01
C PHE A 47 -9.61 -32.92 -0.59
N LEU A 48 -10.73 -32.21 -0.73
CA LEU A 48 -12.07 -32.74 -0.66
C LEU A 48 -12.74 -32.58 -2.03
N ALA A 49 -13.25 -33.67 -2.60
CA ALA A 49 -13.90 -33.65 -3.90
C ALA A 49 -15.00 -34.70 -4.03
N SER A 50 -15.85 -34.51 -5.02
CA SER A 50 -16.80 -35.50 -5.55
C SER A 50 -16.54 -35.67 -7.05
N SER A 51 -16.85 -36.85 -7.58
CA SER A 51 -16.64 -37.15 -9.00
C SER A 51 -17.67 -36.44 -9.87
N ASP A 52 -18.91 -36.38 -9.38
CA ASP A 52 -20.00 -35.63 -9.99
C ASP A 52 -20.13 -34.27 -9.27
N PRO A 53 -20.07 -33.13 -10.00
CA PRO A 53 -20.16 -31.80 -9.41
C PRO A 53 -21.59 -31.36 -9.04
N ILE A 54 -22.62 -32.14 -9.40
CA ILE A 54 -24.03 -31.78 -9.18
C ILE A 54 -24.36 -31.75 -7.68
N ALA A 55 -24.97 -30.66 -7.22
CA ALA A 55 -25.36 -30.50 -5.81
C ALA A 55 -26.10 -31.74 -5.26
N GLY A 56 -25.58 -32.33 -4.18
CA GLY A 56 -26.16 -33.49 -3.51
C GLY A 56 -25.66 -34.85 -4.03
N THR A 57 -24.85 -34.90 -5.09
CA THR A 57 -24.25 -36.15 -5.59
C THR A 57 -22.88 -36.47 -4.97
N GLY A 58 -22.47 -35.71 -3.95
CA GLY A 58 -21.35 -36.07 -3.07
C GLY A 58 -21.83 -36.73 -1.78
N GLY A 59 -20.90 -37.25 -0.97
CA GLY A 59 -21.24 -37.81 0.35
C GLY A 59 -21.11 -36.80 1.49
N THR A 60 -21.20 -37.28 2.73
CA THR A 60 -21.24 -36.43 3.92
C THR A 60 -19.97 -36.55 4.75
N ILE A 61 -19.37 -35.43 5.16
CA ILE A 61 -18.43 -35.42 6.30
C ILE A 61 -19.17 -34.83 7.48
N THR A 62 -19.20 -35.54 8.60
CA THR A 62 -19.89 -35.10 9.81
C THR A 62 -19.03 -35.32 11.05
N ASN A 63 -19.37 -34.63 12.14
CA ASN A 63 -18.98 -35.05 13.46
C ASN A 63 -20.24 -35.30 14.30
N SER A 64 -20.51 -36.57 14.60
CA SER A 64 -21.60 -36.97 15.50
C SER A 64 -21.22 -36.86 16.98
N GLY A 65 -19.93 -36.61 17.26
CA GLY A 65 -19.39 -36.44 18.59
C GLY A 65 -19.89 -35.19 19.32
N GLY A 66 -19.79 -35.21 20.65
CA GLY A 66 -20.18 -34.10 21.52
C GLY A 66 -19.18 -32.94 21.52
N THR A 67 -17.91 -33.18 21.19
CA THR A 67 -16.88 -32.13 21.15
C THR A 67 -16.73 -31.54 19.75
N THR A 68 -16.45 -30.24 19.66
CA THR A 68 -16.15 -29.59 18.37
C THR A 68 -14.76 -30.00 17.89
N VAL A 69 -14.63 -30.40 16.63
CA VAL A 69 -13.37 -30.85 16.02
C VAL A 69 -13.03 -30.06 14.77
N ASN A 70 -11.79 -30.17 14.28
CA ASN A 70 -11.36 -29.50 13.05
C ASN A 70 -11.35 -30.47 11.86
N LEU A 71 -11.98 -30.06 10.76
CA LEU A 71 -11.75 -30.64 9.44
C LEU A 71 -10.85 -29.68 8.64
N THR A 72 -9.61 -30.08 8.40
CA THR A 72 -8.62 -29.29 7.68
C THR A 72 -8.41 -29.84 6.27
N SER A 73 -8.68 -29.06 5.23
CA SER A 73 -8.38 -29.40 3.83
C SER A 73 -7.25 -28.55 3.26
N ALA A 74 -6.14 -29.17 2.85
CA ALA A 74 -4.99 -28.53 2.21
C ALA A 74 -5.07 -28.58 0.68
N THR A 75 -6.08 -27.91 0.10
CA THR A 75 -6.40 -28.00 -1.33
C THR A 75 -5.32 -27.36 -2.21
N THR A 76 -4.56 -28.19 -2.92
CA THR A 76 -3.50 -27.77 -3.85
C THR A 76 -3.89 -27.89 -5.33
N SER A 77 -5.06 -28.49 -5.63
CA SER A 77 -5.66 -28.55 -6.98
C SER A 77 -7.08 -27.99 -6.95
N SER A 78 -7.50 -27.28 -8.00
CA SER A 78 -8.86 -26.73 -8.06
C SER A 78 -9.90 -27.83 -8.23
N LEU A 79 -10.84 -27.95 -7.30
CA LEU A 79 -11.74 -29.10 -7.19
C LEU A 79 -13.15 -28.70 -6.78
N THR A 80 -14.11 -29.59 -7.06
CA THR A 80 -15.51 -29.45 -6.66
C THR A 80 -15.88 -30.55 -5.67
N PHE A 81 -16.51 -30.16 -4.56
CA PHE A 81 -17.17 -31.06 -3.63
C PHE A 81 -18.67 -30.79 -3.66
N ALA A 82 -19.44 -31.81 -4.03
CA ALA A 82 -20.88 -31.73 -4.21
C ALA A 82 -21.66 -32.37 -3.06
N GLY A 83 -20.94 -32.78 -2.02
CA GLY A 83 -21.48 -33.34 -0.79
C GLY A 83 -21.67 -32.28 0.29
N SER A 84 -21.93 -32.73 1.51
CA SER A 84 -22.18 -31.85 2.66
C SER A 84 -21.15 -32.04 3.76
N ILE A 85 -20.75 -30.94 4.39
CA ILE A 85 -20.03 -30.92 5.66
C ILE A 85 -21.03 -30.53 6.76
N THR A 86 -21.18 -31.34 7.80
CA THR A 86 -22.23 -31.20 8.82
C THR A 86 -21.72 -31.47 10.23
N GLY A 87 -22.59 -31.29 11.23
CA GLY A 87 -22.31 -31.66 12.62
C GLY A 87 -21.44 -30.65 13.37
N ASN A 88 -20.96 -31.05 14.55
CA ASN A 88 -20.22 -30.16 15.44
C ASN A 88 -18.74 -30.08 15.05
N LEU A 89 -18.41 -29.37 13.97
CA LEU A 89 -17.03 -29.19 13.53
C LEU A 89 -16.75 -27.76 13.06
N ASN A 90 -15.47 -27.38 13.10
CA ASN A 90 -14.91 -26.23 12.40
C ASN A 90 -14.37 -26.68 11.03
N PHE A 91 -14.56 -25.86 10.01
CA PHE A 91 -14.00 -26.11 8.69
C PHE A 91 -12.82 -25.19 8.42
N LEU A 92 -11.67 -25.79 8.12
CA LEU A 92 -10.44 -25.07 7.81
C LEU A 92 -9.99 -25.44 6.39
N LYS A 93 -9.93 -24.47 5.49
CA LYS A 93 -9.42 -24.61 4.13
C LYS A 93 -8.07 -23.91 4.02
N TYR A 94 -7.06 -24.67 3.63
CA TYR A 94 -5.72 -24.22 3.28
C TYR A 94 -5.37 -24.54 1.83
N GLY A 95 -4.21 -24.08 1.38
CA GLY A 95 -3.67 -24.36 0.06
C GLY A 95 -4.12 -23.36 -1.00
N SER A 96 -3.28 -23.17 -2.02
CA SER A 96 -3.37 -22.07 -2.99
C SER A 96 -4.47 -22.23 -4.05
N SER A 97 -5.11 -23.38 -4.13
CA SER A 97 -6.09 -23.69 -5.18
C SER A 97 -7.53 -23.51 -4.73
N THR A 98 -8.45 -23.51 -5.72
CA THR A 98 -9.87 -23.25 -5.49
C THR A 98 -10.61 -24.49 -5.00
N LEU A 99 -11.39 -24.38 -3.92
CA LEU A 99 -12.38 -25.38 -3.54
C LEU A 99 -13.78 -24.84 -3.86
N THR A 100 -14.52 -25.54 -4.72
CA THR A 100 -15.92 -25.21 -5.03
C THR A 100 -16.85 -26.13 -4.24
N LEU A 101 -17.73 -25.54 -3.43
CA LEU A 101 -18.79 -26.24 -2.70
C LEU A 101 -20.10 -26.01 -3.43
N THR A 102 -20.71 -27.07 -3.98
CA THR A 102 -21.96 -26.96 -4.75
C THR A 102 -23.22 -27.35 -3.97
N ASN A 103 -23.06 -27.91 -2.77
CA ASN A 103 -24.17 -28.28 -1.90
C ASN A 103 -24.07 -27.62 -0.51
N ALA A 104 -25.18 -27.62 0.22
CA ALA A 104 -25.28 -26.98 1.52
C ALA A 104 -24.35 -27.62 2.57
N ASN A 105 -23.63 -26.79 3.31
CA ASN A 105 -22.78 -27.20 4.44
C ASN A 105 -23.33 -26.60 5.72
N THR A 106 -23.72 -27.45 6.66
CA THR A 106 -24.52 -27.10 7.85
C THR A 106 -23.81 -27.44 9.15
N TYR A 107 -22.47 -27.44 9.16
CA TYR A 107 -21.70 -27.54 10.39
C TYR A 107 -21.94 -26.32 11.28
N SER A 108 -21.74 -26.46 12.59
CA SER A 108 -22.06 -25.40 13.56
C SER A 108 -20.85 -24.54 13.99
N GLY A 109 -19.63 -24.95 13.63
CA GLY A 109 -18.40 -24.28 14.03
C GLY A 109 -18.01 -23.10 13.15
N ILE A 110 -16.81 -22.58 13.40
CA ILE A 110 -16.23 -21.48 12.64
C ILE A 110 -15.68 -21.97 11.29
N THR A 111 -15.60 -21.05 10.33
CA THR A 111 -14.92 -21.28 9.05
C THR A 111 -13.61 -20.51 9.00
N THR A 112 -12.52 -21.15 8.59
CA THR A 112 -11.25 -20.49 8.32
C THR A 112 -10.80 -20.79 6.91
N LEU A 113 -10.63 -19.75 6.10
CA LEU A 113 -10.18 -19.83 4.71
C LEU A 113 -8.81 -19.14 4.60
N ALA A 114 -7.77 -19.95 4.45
CA ALA A 114 -6.38 -19.53 4.50
C ALA A 114 -5.65 -19.86 3.18
N GLY A 115 -5.54 -18.89 2.29
CA GLY A 115 -5.00 -19.07 0.93
C GLY A 115 -5.96 -19.73 -0.06
N GLY A 116 -5.66 -19.56 -1.36
CA GLY A 116 -6.52 -19.99 -2.45
C GLY A 116 -7.90 -19.34 -2.42
N THR A 117 -8.89 -19.91 -3.09
CA THR A 117 -10.28 -19.40 -3.07
C THR A 117 -11.26 -20.51 -2.68
N THR A 118 -12.24 -20.20 -1.83
CA THR A 118 -13.43 -21.05 -1.66
C THR A 118 -14.57 -20.43 -2.43
N THR A 119 -15.17 -21.19 -3.34
CA THR A 119 -16.35 -20.75 -4.11
C THR A 119 -17.58 -21.49 -3.62
N LEU A 120 -18.63 -20.74 -3.30
CA LEU A 120 -19.96 -21.28 -3.04
C LEU A 120 -20.78 -21.09 -4.33
N ARG A 121 -21.23 -22.17 -4.96
CA ARG A 121 -21.96 -22.16 -6.24
C ARG A 121 -23.16 -23.09 -6.18
N ASP A 122 -24.12 -22.97 -7.10
CA ASP A 122 -25.33 -23.80 -7.15
C ASP A 122 -26.10 -23.75 -5.82
N SER A 123 -26.29 -24.88 -5.11
CA SER A 123 -26.90 -24.92 -3.75
C SER A 123 -25.89 -24.73 -2.61
N GLY A 124 -24.64 -24.39 -2.94
CA GLY A 124 -23.54 -24.23 -2.01
C GLY A 124 -23.79 -23.14 -0.97
N THR A 125 -23.81 -23.53 0.30
CA THR A 125 -23.88 -22.62 1.46
C THR A 125 -22.86 -22.99 2.51
N ILE A 126 -22.49 -22.00 3.34
CA ILE A 126 -21.78 -22.20 4.60
C ILE A 126 -22.66 -21.63 5.72
N ALA A 127 -23.03 -22.50 6.66
CA ALA A 127 -23.64 -22.10 7.92
C ALA A 127 -22.56 -21.78 8.95
N SER A 128 -22.22 -20.51 9.14
CA SER A 128 -21.21 -20.12 10.13
C SER A 128 -21.47 -18.70 10.65
N SER A 129 -21.29 -18.49 11.94
CA SER A 129 -21.41 -17.16 12.54
C SER A 129 -20.18 -16.29 12.30
N VAL A 130 -19.01 -16.92 12.13
CA VAL A 130 -17.73 -16.24 11.91
C VAL A 130 -16.93 -16.95 10.82
N ILE A 131 -16.47 -16.17 9.85
CA ILE A 131 -15.54 -16.60 8.80
C ILE A 131 -14.25 -15.82 8.96
N ASN A 132 -13.13 -16.53 9.10
CA ASN A 132 -11.80 -15.94 9.04
C ASN A 132 -11.26 -16.06 7.61
N LEU A 133 -11.00 -14.91 6.97
CA LEU A 133 -10.35 -14.82 5.67
C LEU A 133 -8.89 -14.41 5.89
N ASN A 134 -7.96 -15.35 5.73
CA ASN A 134 -6.53 -15.15 5.98
C ASN A 134 -5.77 -15.27 4.66
N PHE A 135 -5.58 -14.16 3.95
CA PHE A 135 -4.89 -14.11 2.65
C PHE A 135 -5.51 -15.03 1.56
N GLY A 136 -6.77 -15.43 1.75
CA GLY A 136 -7.54 -16.26 0.83
C GLY A 136 -8.74 -15.53 0.23
N GLY A 137 -9.46 -16.21 -0.66
CA GLY A 137 -10.69 -15.74 -1.29
C GLY A 137 -11.93 -16.48 -0.79
N LEU A 138 -13.04 -15.77 -0.64
CA LEU A 138 -14.37 -16.34 -0.55
C LEU A 138 -15.23 -15.74 -1.65
N THR A 139 -15.67 -16.58 -2.58
CA THR A 139 -16.54 -16.19 -3.70
C THR A 139 -17.95 -16.75 -3.50
N LEU A 140 -18.94 -15.87 -3.49
CA LEU A 140 -20.34 -16.22 -3.59
C LEU A 140 -20.74 -16.13 -5.07
N ASP A 141 -20.80 -17.28 -5.74
CA ASP A 141 -21.09 -17.35 -7.17
C ASP A 141 -22.58 -17.57 -7.42
N GLN A 142 -23.27 -16.50 -7.83
CA GLN A 142 -24.69 -16.52 -8.14
C GLN A 142 -24.99 -16.85 -9.60
N SER A 143 -23.98 -17.08 -10.45
CA SER A 143 -24.17 -17.41 -11.87
C SER A 143 -24.57 -18.88 -12.13
N GLY A 144 -24.51 -19.73 -11.11
CA GLY A 144 -24.83 -21.15 -11.19
C GLY A 144 -26.32 -21.51 -11.09
N LEU A 145 -26.61 -22.80 -10.85
CA LEU A 145 -27.94 -23.35 -10.65
C LEU A 145 -28.43 -23.04 -9.23
N ASN A 146 -28.82 -21.80 -8.98
CA ASN A 146 -29.41 -21.39 -7.70
C ASN A 146 -30.70 -22.20 -7.43
N PRO A 147 -31.04 -22.48 -6.15
CA PRO A 147 -32.26 -23.19 -5.80
C PRO A 147 -33.53 -22.57 -6.41
N ALA A 148 -34.39 -23.42 -6.98
CA ALA A 148 -35.62 -22.99 -7.64
C ALA A 148 -36.51 -22.17 -6.69
N GLY A 149 -37.07 -21.06 -7.19
CA GLY A 149 -37.92 -20.17 -6.42
C GLY A 149 -37.19 -19.23 -5.44
N ASN A 150 -35.85 -19.27 -5.39
CA ASN A 150 -35.04 -18.33 -4.61
C ASN A 150 -33.96 -17.66 -5.49
N PRO A 151 -34.34 -16.64 -6.28
CA PRO A 151 -33.40 -15.95 -7.17
C PRO A 151 -32.27 -15.20 -6.45
N ASN A 152 -32.44 -14.86 -5.17
CA ASN A 152 -31.48 -14.11 -4.34
C ASN A 152 -30.96 -14.99 -3.20
N PHE A 153 -30.54 -16.22 -3.54
CA PHE A 153 -30.13 -17.23 -2.58
C PHE A 153 -28.94 -16.76 -1.73
N GLN A 154 -29.14 -16.70 -0.41
CA GLN A 154 -28.09 -16.34 0.55
C GLN A 154 -27.14 -17.54 0.73
N ARG A 155 -25.88 -17.37 0.31
CA ARG A 155 -24.86 -18.42 0.39
C ARG A 155 -24.15 -18.47 1.74
N LEU A 156 -24.19 -17.35 2.47
CA LEU A 156 -23.75 -17.29 3.86
C LEU A 156 -24.99 -17.32 4.75
N THR A 157 -25.08 -18.33 5.61
CA THR A 157 -26.22 -18.49 6.51
C THR A 157 -25.73 -18.53 7.95
N THR A 158 -26.55 -18.02 8.86
CA THR A 158 -26.24 -18.01 10.29
C THR A 158 -27.54 -17.91 11.09
N THR A 159 -27.47 -18.36 12.34
CA THR A 159 -28.51 -18.12 13.35
C THR A 159 -28.30 -16.79 14.09
N SER A 160 -27.16 -16.13 13.86
CA SER A 160 -26.88 -14.81 14.42
C SER A 160 -27.87 -13.78 13.86
N PRO A 161 -28.52 -12.99 14.72
CA PRO A 161 -29.44 -11.93 14.26
C PRO A 161 -28.71 -10.81 13.51
N ASN A 162 -27.39 -10.70 13.71
CA ASN A 162 -26.57 -9.63 13.12
C ASN A 162 -25.83 -10.10 11.85
N GLY A 163 -26.25 -11.18 11.19
CA GLY A 163 -25.56 -11.70 10.01
C GLY A 163 -24.21 -12.39 10.30
N VAL A 164 -23.51 -12.78 9.24
CA VAL A 164 -22.21 -13.48 9.32
C VAL A 164 -21.08 -12.47 9.52
N SER A 165 -20.22 -12.70 10.51
CA SER A 165 -19.06 -11.84 10.74
C SER A 165 -17.85 -12.31 9.92
N LEU A 166 -17.13 -11.36 9.33
CA LEU A 166 -15.90 -11.61 8.58
C LEU A 166 -14.71 -11.02 9.31
N ASN A 167 -13.75 -11.86 9.67
CA ASN A 167 -12.45 -11.43 10.17
C ASN A 167 -11.44 -11.51 9.04
N MET A 168 -10.93 -10.37 8.58
CA MET A 168 -10.07 -10.32 7.40
C MET A 168 -8.62 -9.98 7.79
N ARG A 169 -7.71 -10.91 7.52
CA ARG A 169 -6.26 -10.73 7.57
C ARG A 169 -5.74 -10.85 6.14
N GLY A 170 -6.03 -9.85 5.33
CA GLY A 170 -5.84 -9.86 3.90
C GLY A 170 -6.79 -10.82 3.18
N GLY A 171 -6.90 -10.65 1.85
CA GLY A 171 -7.72 -11.52 1.00
C GLY A 171 -8.99 -10.83 0.48
N THR A 172 -9.84 -11.63 -0.18
CA THR A 172 -10.97 -11.10 -0.96
C THR A 172 -12.27 -11.78 -0.59
N PHE A 173 -13.27 -10.99 -0.22
CA PHE A 173 -14.67 -11.39 -0.26
C PHE A 173 -15.28 -10.91 -1.57
N LEU A 174 -15.78 -11.83 -2.40
CA LEU A 174 -16.31 -11.56 -3.73
C LEU A 174 -17.74 -12.07 -3.84
N ILE A 175 -18.61 -11.26 -4.44
CA ILE A 175 -19.87 -11.73 -5.02
C ILE A 175 -19.75 -11.69 -6.53
N GLN A 176 -19.95 -12.85 -7.16
CA GLN A 176 -20.13 -12.95 -8.61
C GLN A 176 -21.64 -12.95 -8.88
N GLY A 177 -22.12 -11.96 -9.63
CA GLY A 177 -23.55 -11.73 -9.87
C GLY A 177 -24.20 -12.83 -10.71
N GLY A 178 -25.50 -13.04 -10.50
CA GLY A 178 -26.31 -14.04 -11.22
C GLY A 178 -26.90 -13.56 -12.55
N GLY A 179 -26.82 -12.26 -12.85
CA GLY A 179 -27.19 -11.66 -14.13
C GLY A 179 -28.63 -11.23 -14.26
N SER A 180 -29.57 -12.16 -14.42
CA SER A 180 -30.98 -11.76 -14.64
C SER A 180 -31.69 -11.29 -13.36
N THR A 181 -31.04 -11.44 -12.21
CA THR A 181 -31.56 -11.11 -10.88
C THR A 181 -30.48 -10.44 -10.04
N ASP A 182 -30.88 -9.47 -9.22
CA ASP A 182 -29.97 -8.80 -8.31
C ASP A 182 -29.36 -9.78 -7.31
N SER A 183 -28.09 -9.61 -7.00
CA SER A 183 -27.41 -10.44 -6.01
C SER A 183 -27.27 -9.63 -4.72
N VAL A 184 -28.03 -10.02 -3.70
CA VAL A 184 -28.04 -9.34 -2.39
C VAL A 184 -27.27 -10.17 -1.37
N GLN A 185 -26.48 -9.54 -0.52
CA GLN A 185 -25.85 -10.18 0.64
C GLN A 185 -25.79 -9.23 1.83
N GLU A 186 -26.17 -9.72 2.99
CA GLU A 186 -26.02 -9.02 4.27
C GLU A 186 -24.87 -9.63 5.07
N LEU A 187 -24.00 -8.79 5.59
CA LEU A 187 -22.88 -9.15 6.46
C LEU A 187 -23.07 -8.47 7.82
N GLY A 188 -22.62 -9.16 8.86
CA GLY A 188 -22.53 -8.57 10.18
C GLY A 188 -21.31 -7.68 10.34
N THR A 189 -20.52 -7.97 11.36
CA THR A 189 -19.26 -7.25 11.57
C THR A 189 -18.20 -7.73 10.58
N VAL A 190 -17.62 -6.79 9.83
CA VAL A 190 -16.44 -7.03 9.00
C VAL A 190 -15.26 -6.31 9.65
N THR A 191 -14.25 -7.06 10.11
CA THR A 191 -13.10 -6.51 10.83
C THR A 191 -11.83 -6.67 10.00
N ALA A 192 -11.09 -5.58 9.79
CA ALA A 192 -9.72 -5.66 9.27
C ALA A 192 -8.72 -5.89 10.40
N LEU A 193 -7.99 -7.00 10.31
CA LEU A 193 -7.04 -7.46 11.33
C LEU A 193 -5.59 -7.47 10.83
N GLY A 194 -5.36 -7.33 9.52
CA GLY A 194 -4.03 -7.30 8.91
C GLY A 194 -4.14 -7.34 7.39
N GLY A 195 -3.06 -7.03 6.67
CA GLY A 195 -2.99 -7.12 5.22
C GLY A 195 -3.95 -6.17 4.46
N GLN A 196 -3.92 -6.23 3.14
CA GLN A 196 -4.89 -5.54 2.29
C GLN A 196 -6.17 -6.39 2.15
N ASN A 197 -7.29 -5.85 2.62
CA ASN A 197 -8.58 -6.51 2.62
C ASN A 197 -9.42 -6.03 1.44
N THR A 198 -10.02 -6.94 0.68
CA THR A 198 -10.81 -6.58 -0.51
C THR A 198 -12.25 -7.05 -0.37
N ILE A 199 -13.19 -6.12 -0.57
CA ILE A 199 -14.62 -6.41 -0.70
C ILE A 199 -15.03 -6.07 -2.13
N GLN A 200 -15.53 -7.06 -2.84
CA GLN A 200 -15.69 -6.97 -4.28
C GLN A 200 -17.04 -7.49 -4.76
N GLY A 201 -17.61 -6.79 -5.74
CA GLY A 201 -18.70 -7.29 -6.56
C GLY A 201 -18.29 -7.36 -8.03
N SER A 202 -18.70 -8.43 -8.69
CA SER A 202 -18.55 -8.67 -10.14
C SER A 202 -19.94 -8.89 -10.76
N PRO A 203 -20.69 -7.82 -11.07
CA PRO A 203 -22.02 -7.96 -11.67
C PRO A 203 -21.91 -8.49 -13.10
N MET A 204 -22.88 -9.31 -13.55
CA MET A 204 -22.94 -9.68 -14.96
C MET A 204 -23.55 -8.53 -15.78
N ILE A 205 -22.74 -7.97 -16.66
CA ILE A 205 -23.10 -6.77 -17.44
C ILE A 205 -24.08 -7.15 -18.56
N ASN A 206 -24.96 -6.20 -18.94
CA ASN A 206 -26.01 -6.36 -19.95
C ASN A 206 -27.12 -7.35 -19.58
N GLN A 207 -27.16 -7.84 -18.34
CA GLN A 207 -28.20 -8.75 -17.86
C GLN A 207 -29.22 -8.08 -16.91
N GLY A 208 -29.01 -6.81 -16.56
CA GLY A 208 -29.98 -6.00 -15.80
C GLY A 208 -29.92 -6.19 -14.28
N SER A 209 -28.90 -6.86 -13.75
CA SER A 209 -28.69 -6.99 -12.30
C SER A 209 -27.69 -6.00 -11.73
N THR A 210 -27.85 -5.71 -10.44
CA THR A 210 -26.83 -5.16 -9.55
C THR A 210 -26.33 -6.20 -8.55
N ILE A 211 -25.23 -5.87 -7.87
CA ILE A 211 -24.83 -6.53 -6.63
C ILE A 211 -25.04 -5.55 -5.49
N THR A 212 -25.76 -5.95 -4.46
CA THR A 212 -25.94 -5.17 -3.24
C THR A 212 -25.35 -5.92 -2.06
N MET A 213 -24.39 -5.30 -1.38
CA MET A 213 -23.82 -5.76 -0.13
C MET A 213 -24.17 -4.77 0.97
N THR A 214 -24.70 -5.25 2.10
CA THR A 214 -24.89 -4.44 3.29
C THR A 214 -23.97 -4.96 4.38
N ILE A 215 -23.11 -4.09 4.90
CA ILE A 215 -22.24 -4.38 6.04
C ILE A 215 -22.83 -3.68 7.26
N ASP A 216 -23.22 -4.46 8.26
CA ASP A 216 -23.78 -3.90 9.47
C ASP A 216 -22.75 -3.08 10.25
N ASN A 217 -21.54 -3.60 10.42
CA ASN A 217 -20.47 -2.87 11.10
C ASN A 217 -19.10 -3.14 10.48
N LEU A 218 -18.51 -2.12 9.89
CA LEU A 218 -17.13 -2.17 9.41
C LEU A 218 -16.19 -1.70 10.52
N VAL A 219 -15.28 -2.56 10.95
CA VAL A 219 -14.32 -2.25 12.01
C VAL A 219 -12.94 -2.03 11.40
N HIS A 220 -12.47 -0.80 11.54
CA HIS A 220 -11.12 -0.36 11.20
C HIS A 220 -10.69 0.67 12.24
N THR A 221 -9.65 0.35 13.02
CA THR A 221 -9.09 1.27 14.00
C THR A 221 -7.63 1.55 13.70
N SER A 222 -7.10 2.66 14.22
CA SER A 222 -5.69 3.01 14.09
C SER A 222 -4.74 2.06 14.82
N SER A 223 -5.23 1.07 15.58
CA SER A 223 -4.39 -0.01 16.12
C SER A 223 -4.35 -1.25 15.22
N ASN A 224 -5.14 -1.27 14.15
CA ASN A 224 -5.14 -2.34 13.16
C ASN A 224 -4.27 -2.01 11.94
N ASP A 225 -3.90 -0.73 11.71
CA ASP A 225 -2.97 -0.28 10.66
C ASP A 225 -3.23 -0.91 9.28
N THR A 226 -4.49 -1.07 8.90
CA THR A 226 -4.93 -1.84 7.72
C THR A 226 -5.54 -0.96 6.64
N MET A 227 -5.73 -1.53 5.45
CA MET A 227 -6.46 -0.88 4.36
C MET A 227 -7.55 -1.78 3.80
N PHE A 228 -8.64 -1.16 3.36
CA PHE A 228 -9.73 -1.78 2.61
C PHE A 228 -9.73 -1.31 1.17
N SER A 229 -9.88 -2.24 0.25
CA SER A 229 -10.16 -1.98 -1.17
C SER A 229 -11.58 -2.41 -1.47
N PHE A 230 -12.41 -1.47 -1.89
CA PHE A 230 -13.76 -1.72 -2.37
C PHE A 230 -13.73 -1.71 -3.89
N VAL A 231 -14.19 -2.79 -4.51
CA VAL A 231 -14.01 -3.01 -5.94
C VAL A 231 -15.34 -3.39 -6.59
N GLY A 232 -15.72 -2.67 -7.64
CA GLY A 232 -16.89 -2.97 -8.48
C GLY A 232 -16.53 -3.64 -9.82
N PHE A 233 -15.24 -3.91 -10.06
CA PHE A 233 -14.68 -4.29 -11.36
C PHE A 233 -14.06 -5.70 -11.39
N VAL A 234 -14.20 -6.38 -12.53
CA VAL A 234 -13.21 -7.36 -13.03
C VAL A 234 -12.89 -7.08 -14.49
N GLY A 235 -11.61 -7.14 -14.83
CA GLY A 235 -11.14 -7.07 -16.21
C GLY A 235 -11.69 -8.19 -17.07
N SER A 236 -11.70 -7.97 -18.39
CA SER A 236 -12.22 -8.85 -19.42
C SER A 236 -11.82 -10.32 -19.23
N SER A 237 -12.79 -11.18 -18.94
CA SER A 237 -12.70 -12.60 -19.26
C SER A 237 -12.89 -12.79 -20.77
N ALA A 238 -12.15 -13.71 -21.39
CA ALA A 238 -12.03 -13.92 -22.84
C ALA A 238 -13.33 -14.18 -23.63
N ASN A 239 -14.50 -14.18 -22.98
CA ASN A 239 -15.81 -14.45 -23.58
C ASN A 239 -16.80 -13.27 -23.52
N ILE A 240 -16.41 -12.10 -23.00
CA ILE A 240 -17.33 -10.97 -22.85
C ILE A 240 -16.62 -9.65 -23.22
N THR A 241 -17.08 -8.99 -24.30
CA THR A 241 -16.77 -7.59 -24.58
C THR A 241 -17.68 -6.71 -23.73
N VAL A 242 -17.15 -5.96 -22.76
CA VAL A 242 -17.95 -5.17 -21.81
C VAL A 242 -17.41 -3.77 -21.54
N ASN A 243 -18.34 -2.80 -21.44
CA ASN A 243 -18.12 -1.48 -20.84
C ASN A 243 -17.85 -1.63 -19.33
N ALA A 244 -16.89 -0.88 -18.79
CA ALA A 244 -16.45 -0.94 -17.40
C ALA A 244 -17.54 -0.50 -16.41
N GLY A 245 -17.98 -1.40 -15.52
CA GLY A 245 -18.72 -1.04 -14.31
C GLY A 245 -17.77 -0.55 -13.21
N THR A 246 -18.19 0.44 -12.43
CA THR A 246 -17.47 0.97 -11.26
C THR A 246 -18.24 0.65 -9.98
N ILE A 247 -17.62 0.77 -8.82
CA ILE A 247 -18.38 0.76 -7.56
C ILE A 247 -19.29 2.01 -7.47
N GLY A 248 -20.51 1.83 -6.95
CA GLY A 248 -21.41 2.95 -6.63
C GLY A 248 -22.10 3.62 -7.82
N GLY A 249 -22.18 3.00 -9.00
CA GLY A 249 -22.82 3.62 -10.16
C GLY A 249 -24.34 3.80 -10.03
N ASN A 250 -24.88 4.70 -10.85
CA ASN A 250 -26.27 5.20 -10.78
C ASN A 250 -27.23 4.62 -11.83
N SER A 251 -26.82 3.60 -12.59
CA SER A 251 -27.67 2.92 -13.56
C SER A 251 -28.12 1.54 -13.05
N LEU A 252 -29.20 1.01 -13.62
CA LEU A 252 -29.83 -0.25 -13.21
C LEU A 252 -29.09 -1.51 -13.72
N ASN A 253 -27.82 -1.39 -14.14
CA ASN A 253 -27.08 -2.49 -14.76
C ASN A 253 -25.58 -2.33 -14.54
N GLY A 254 -24.93 -3.40 -14.07
CA GLY A 254 -23.47 -3.52 -14.11
C GLY A 254 -22.74 -2.78 -13.00
N PHE A 255 -23.39 -2.56 -11.85
CA PHE A 255 -22.78 -1.91 -10.70
C PHE A 255 -22.87 -2.74 -9.43
N THR A 256 -21.93 -2.45 -8.54
CA THR A 256 -21.86 -2.97 -7.17
C THR A 256 -22.16 -1.83 -6.21
N HIS A 257 -23.14 -2.02 -5.33
CA HIS A 257 -23.47 -1.15 -4.23
C HIS A 257 -23.03 -1.80 -2.92
N ILE A 258 -22.24 -1.08 -2.12
CA ILE A 258 -21.81 -1.52 -0.79
C ILE A 258 -22.30 -0.48 0.21
N TYR A 259 -23.25 -0.86 1.05
CA TYR A 259 -23.80 -0.01 2.11
C TYR A 259 -23.12 -0.32 3.43
N LEU A 260 -22.81 0.74 4.19
CA LEU A 260 -22.19 0.66 5.50
C LEU A 260 -23.17 1.25 6.51
N ASN A 261 -23.71 0.42 7.42
CA ASN A 261 -24.61 0.93 8.46
C ASN A 261 -23.81 1.59 9.59
N ASN A 262 -22.70 0.96 9.99
CA ASN A 262 -21.84 1.44 11.05
C ASN A 262 -20.35 1.32 10.67
N ILE A 263 -19.55 2.27 11.17
CA ILE A 263 -18.09 2.15 11.21
C ILE A 263 -17.65 2.26 12.67
N ASN A 264 -16.90 1.27 13.16
CA ASN A 264 -16.45 1.18 14.56
C ASN A 264 -17.60 1.31 15.57
N GLY A 265 -18.74 0.68 15.28
CA GLY A 265 -19.94 0.70 16.12
C GLY A 265 -20.71 2.02 16.13
N SER A 266 -20.29 3.02 15.35
CA SER A 266 -21.01 4.29 15.19
C SER A 266 -21.73 4.33 13.85
N THR A 267 -22.97 4.84 13.83
CA THR A 267 -23.76 4.96 12.60
C THR A 267 -23.01 5.77 11.54
N PHE A 268 -22.96 5.24 10.33
CA PHE A 268 -22.25 5.85 9.22
C PHE A 268 -23.23 6.30 8.13
N THR A 269 -23.11 7.57 7.74
CA THR A 269 -23.88 8.20 6.66
C THR A 269 -22.95 9.07 5.83
N GLN A 270 -23.44 9.60 4.72
CA GLN A 270 -22.69 10.56 3.90
C GLN A 270 -22.22 11.77 4.72
N THR A 271 -23.00 12.20 5.73
CA THR A 271 -22.62 13.32 6.62
C THR A 271 -21.58 12.97 7.68
N SER A 272 -21.35 11.67 7.92
CA SER A 272 -20.34 11.19 8.87
C SER A 272 -18.91 11.28 8.32
N MET A 273 -18.74 11.45 7.01
CA MET A 273 -17.42 11.55 6.37
C MET A 273 -16.68 12.81 6.79
N LEU A 274 -15.39 12.66 7.11
CA LEU A 274 -14.47 13.78 7.28
C LEU A 274 -13.75 14.04 5.95
N ASN A 275 -13.72 15.30 5.52
CA ASN A 275 -13.05 15.72 4.29
C ASN A 275 -13.51 14.90 3.05
N ASN A 276 -14.79 14.54 3.01
CA ASN A 276 -15.46 13.85 1.90
C ASN A 276 -14.94 12.45 1.54
N ILE A 277 -14.19 11.79 2.43
CA ILE A 277 -13.74 10.40 2.27
C ILE A 277 -14.21 9.54 3.46
N ILE A 278 -14.33 8.23 3.24
CA ILE A 278 -14.57 7.26 4.33
C ILE A 278 -13.37 7.24 5.29
N GLY A 279 -12.17 7.33 4.72
CA GLY A 279 -10.89 7.42 5.41
C GLY A 279 -9.75 7.15 4.43
N GLY A 280 -8.52 7.52 4.76
CA GLY A 280 -7.36 7.27 3.89
C GLY A 280 -6.98 5.79 3.78
N TRP A 281 -7.50 4.96 4.68
CA TRP A 281 -7.42 3.51 4.63
C TRP A 281 -8.37 2.87 3.60
N ALA A 282 -9.35 3.62 3.08
CA ALA A 282 -10.40 3.13 2.18
C ALA A 282 -10.13 3.50 0.73
N ILE A 283 -10.03 2.50 -0.14
CA ILE A 283 -9.66 2.63 -1.55
C ILE A 283 -10.80 2.15 -2.42
N SER A 284 -11.05 2.84 -3.52
CA SER A 284 -12.08 2.52 -4.50
C SER A 284 -11.47 2.12 -5.83
N ASP A 285 -11.87 0.94 -6.33
CA ASP A 285 -11.45 0.34 -7.61
C ASP A 285 -9.92 0.33 -7.82
N GLY A 286 -9.14 0.26 -6.73
CA GLY A 286 -7.68 0.35 -6.76
C GLY A 286 -7.13 1.66 -7.34
N SER A 287 -7.95 2.69 -7.52
CA SER A 287 -7.60 3.87 -8.31
C SER A 287 -7.62 5.18 -7.53
N THR A 288 -8.54 5.31 -6.58
CA THR A 288 -8.81 6.57 -5.87
C THR A 288 -9.29 6.31 -4.45
N PHE A 289 -9.44 7.35 -3.64
CA PHE A 289 -10.01 7.23 -2.30
C PHE A 289 -11.49 6.87 -2.38
N ALA A 290 -11.94 6.04 -1.44
CA ALA A 290 -13.34 5.72 -1.30
C ALA A 290 -14.09 6.85 -0.58
N THR A 291 -15.25 7.19 -1.13
CA THR A 291 -16.22 8.13 -0.58
C THR A 291 -17.58 7.43 -0.48
N TYR A 292 -18.62 8.13 -0.02
CA TYR A 292 -19.90 7.52 0.31
C TYR A 292 -21.09 8.38 -0.11
N SER A 293 -22.18 7.71 -0.49
CA SER A 293 -23.50 8.28 -0.71
C SER A 293 -24.54 7.43 0.01
N ASP A 294 -25.48 8.05 0.71
CA ASP A 294 -26.56 7.30 1.37
C ASP A 294 -27.46 6.56 0.35
N THR A 295 -27.44 6.99 -0.91
CA THR A 295 -28.21 6.36 -2.00
C THR A 295 -27.40 5.29 -2.74
N LEU A 296 -26.11 5.55 -3.01
CA LEU A 296 -25.29 4.69 -3.88
C LEU A 296 -24.28 3.82 -3.11
N GLY A 297 -24.16 3.99 -1.80
CA GLY A 297 -23.17 3.29 -0.98
C GLY A 297 -21.75 3.83 -1.16
N VAL A 298 -20.75 2.96 -1.02
CA VAL A 298 -19.34 3.26 -1.28
C VAL A 298 -19.12 3.61 -2.76
N GLY A 299 -18.28 4.61 -3.03
CA GLY A 299 -17.98 5.08 -4.38
C GLY A 299 -16.58 5.65 -4.56
N SER A 300 -16.23 5.92 -5.82
CA SER A 300 -14.96 6.50 -6.23
C SER A 300 -14.98 8.03 -6.16
N MET A 301 -14.06 8.64 -5.41
CA MET A 301 -13.86 10.10 -5.44
C MET A 301 -13.53 10.59 -6.85
N GLY A 302 -14.19 11.66 -7.28
CA GLY A 302 -14.13 12.22 -8.63
C GLY A 302 -15.10 11.59 -9.63
N SER A 303 -15.93 10.62 -9.20
CA SER A 303 -16.96 10.00 -10.04
C SER A 303 -18.33 10.66 -9.85
N THR A 304 -19.19 10.56 -10.85
CA THR A 304 -20.56 11.10 -10.79
C THR A 304 -21.35 10.49 -9.63
N GLY A 305 -22.06 11.32 -8.87
CA GLY A 305 -22.81 10.89 -7.68
C GLY A 305 -22.00 10.91 -6.38
N PHE A 306 -20.71 11.22 -6.46
CA PHE A 306 -19.77 11.22 -5.34
C PHE A 306 -18.99 12.52 -5.23
N ALA A 307 -18.25 12.69 -4.13
CA ALA A 307 -17.41 13.85 -3.90
C ALA A 307 -16.33 13.99 -4.97
N ASN A 308 -16.07 15.22 -5.41
CA ASN A 308 -14.96 15.56 -6.31
C ASN A 308 -13.69 15.89 -5.52
N PHE A 309 -12.55 15.87 -6.22
CA PHE A 309 -11.32 16.47 -5.71
C PHE A 309 -11.45 17.99 -5.60
N ASP A 310 -10.83 18.56 -4.58
CA ASP A 310 -10.85 20.00 -4.30
C ASP A 310 -9.91 20.79 -5.23
N GLY A 311 -8.96 20.10 -5.88
CA GLY A 311 -8.03 20.72 -6.83
C GLY A 311 -7.15 19.71 -7.56
N THR A 312 -6.31 20.23 -8.46
CA THR A 312 -5.42 19.43 -9.33
C THR A 312 -3.95 19.84 -9.26
N ASP A 313 -3.60 20.63 -8.24
CA ASP A 313 -2.27 21.22 -8.08
C ASP A 313 -1.81 21.06 -6.64
N VAL A 314 -0.87 20.13 -6.41
CA VAL A 314 -0.33 19.91 -5.06
C VAL A 314 0.63 21.00 -4.62
N SER A 315 1.03 21.95 -5.50
CA SER A 315 1.86 23.11 -5.13
C SER A 315 1.08 24.37 -4.78
N ALA A 316 -0.25 24.34 -4.96
CA ALA A 316 -1.12 25.42 -4.51
C ALA A 316 -1.16 25.46 -2.97
N ALA A 317 -1.57 26.60 -2.40
CA ALA A 317 -1.74 26.76 -0.95
C ALA A 317 -2.97 25.98 -0.45
N THR A 318 -2.83 24.66 -0.32
CA THR A 318 -3.91 23.76 0.10
C THR A 318 -4.08 23.75 1.62
N THR A 319 -5.20 23.21 2.10
CA THR A 319 -5.49 23.02 3.53
C THR A 319 -5.71 21.55 3.87
N ALA A 320 -5.61 21.21 5.16
CA ALA A 320 -5.79 19.85 5.68
C ALA A 320 -7.18 19.23 5.42
N SER A 321 -8.14 19.99 4.88
CA SER A 321 -9.46 19.48 4.48
C SER A 321 -9.54 19.07 3.01
N GLN A 322 -8.54 19.40 2.20
CA GLN A 322 -8.61 19.30 0.75
C GLN A 322 -7.96 18.03 0.21
N ASN A 323 -8.63 17.37 -0.74
CA ASN A 323 -8.16 16.22 -1.48
C ASN A 323 -7.72 16.66 -2.88
N ILE A 324 -6.47 16.39 -3.26
CA ILE A 324 -5.88 16.93 -4.49
C ILE A 324 -5.52 15.81 -5.45
N ASN A 325 -5.89 15.94 -6.72
CA ASN A 325 -5.56 14.98 -7.77
C ASN A 325 -4.65 15.61 -8.83
N ASP A 326 -3.36 15.32 -8.77
CA ASP A 326 -2.34 15.92 -9.65
C ASP A 326 -1.69 14.86 -10.56
N GLY A 327 -1.20 15.31 -11.72
CA GLY A 327 -0.50 14.49 -12.69
C GLY A 327 0.67 15.22 -13.36
N SER A 328 1.08 16.38 -12.83
CA SER A 328 2.15 17.23 -13.36
C SER A 328 3.37 17.23 -12.45
N ASN A 329 4.55 17.54 -12.99
CA ASN A 329 5.73 17.84 -12.18
C ASN A 329 5.49 19.14 -11.40
N ARG A 330 5.84 19.16 -10.12
CA ARG A 330 5.63 20.32 -9.23
C ARG A 330 6.87 20.61 -8.40
N THR A 331 7.03 21.87 -8.03
CA THR A 331 7.92 22.30 -6.94
C THR A 331 7.06 23.04 -5.92
N ILE A 332 6.98 22.53 -4.71
CA ILE A 332 6.24 23.15 -3.60
C ILE A 332 7.19 24.14 -2.93
N THR A 333 6.90 25.44 -3.02
CA THR A 333 7.82 26.49 -2.54
C THR A 333 7.47 27.04 -1.16
N ALA A 334 6.37 26.59 -0.56
CA ALA A 334 5.94 26.98 0.78
C ALA A 334 5.31 25.80 1.51
N SER A 335 5.53 25.70 2.83
CA SER A 335 4.88 24.67 3.67
C SER A 335 3.37 24.87 3.72
N HIS A 336 2.63 23.79 3.44
CA HIS A 336 1.18 23.73 3.58
C HIS A 336 0.76 22.29 3.88
N THR A 337 -0.55 22.07 4.00
CA THR A 337 -1.12 20.76 4.29
C THR A 337 -2.18 20.39 3.26
N ALA A 338 -2.41 19.10 3.05
CA ALA A 338 -3.57 18.58 2.34
C ALA A 338 -4.20 17.45 3.16
N ASN A 339 -5.47 17.14 2.92
CA ASN A 339 -6.04 15.91 3.48
C ASN A 339 -5.38 14.69 2.83
N THR A 340 -5.48 14.63 1.50
CA THR A 340 -4.95 13.55 0.70
C THR A 340 -4.39 14.02 -0.64
N TRP A 341 -3.49 13.22 -1.20
CA TRP A 341 -3.03 13.35 -2.58
C TRP A 341 -3.38 12.11 -3.40
N ARG A 342 -3.83 12.31 -4.64
CA ARG A 342 -3.89 11.29 -5.68
C ARG A 342 -2.95 11.69 -6.81
N MET A 343 -2.08 10.78 -7.22
CA MET A 343 -1.15 10.97 -8.33
C MET A 343 -1.44 9.92 -9.42
N ALA A 344 -1.89 10.37 -10.59
CA ALA A 344 -2.14 9.50 -11.74
C ALA A 344 -1.64 10.16 -13.04
N PRO A 345 -0.34 10.45 -13.15
CA PRO A 345 0.23 11.13 -14.30
C PRO A 345 0.25 10.24 -15.56
N GLY A 346 0.19 10.88 -16.74
CA GLY A 346 0.43 10.20 -18.02
C GLY A 346 1.91 10.00 -18.37
N ALA A 347 2.82 10.55 -17.56
CA ALA A 347 4.28 10.47 -17.71
C ALA A 347 4.93 10.30 -16.32
N ALA A 348 6.25 10.13 -16.25
CA ALA A 348 6.95 10.12 -14.96
C ALA A 348 6.75 11.48 -14.26
N GLN A 349 6.43 11.45 -12.96
CA GLN A 349 6.10 12.64 -12.19
C GLN A 349 7.13 12.86 -11.09
N THR A 350 7.59 14.10 -10.92
CA THR A 350 8.43 14.54 -9.81
C THR A 350 7.76 15.67 -9.06
N ILE A 351 7.59 15.47 -7.76
CA ILE A 351 7.19 16.52 -6.80
C ILE A 351 8.43 16.87 -5.99
N THR A 352 8.88 18.12 -6.08
CA THR A 352 10.01 18.63 -5.30
C THR A 352 9.49 19.45 -4.13
N LEU A 353 9.85 19.06 -2.91
CA LEU A 353 9.54 19.79 -1.69
C LEU A 353 10.62 20.83 -1.44
N GLY A 354 10.25 22.10 -1.50
CA GLY A 354 11.15 23.22 -1.32
C GLY A 354 12.06 23.46 -2.52
N ASN A 355 12.91 24.47 -2.37
CA ASN A 355 14.04 24.71 -3.23
C ASN A 355 15.27 24.87 -2.34
N LEU A 356 16.46 24.82 -2.94
CA LEU A 356 17.69 24.94 -2.19
C LEU A 356 17.73 26.25 -1.37
N ALA A 357 17.96 26.11 -0.06
CA ALA A 357 17.89 27.14 0.98
C ALA A 357 16.49 27.64 1.38
N SER A 358 15.40 27.06 0.87
CA SER A 358 14.02 27.29 1.36
C SER A 358 13.34 25.96 1.69
N PRO A 359 13.55 25.42 2.91
CA PRO A 359 12.95 24.16 3.30
C PRO A 359 11.43 24.26 3.36
N VAL A 360 10.78 23.19 2.93
CA VAL A 360 9.32 23.02 2.97
C VAL A 360 8.96 21.76 3.72
N THR A 361 8.04 21.88 4.66
CA THR A 361 7.39 20.74 5.29
C THR A 361 6.02 20.58 4.66
N GLN A 362 5.85 19.49 3.91
CA GLN A 362 4.54 19.12 3.36
C GLN A 362 3.82 18.20 4.34
N GLY A 363 2.64 18.62 4.81
CA GLY A 363 1.77 17.78 5.63
C GLY A 363 0.67 17.09 4.82
N LEU A 364 0.39 15.83 5.13
CA LEU A 364 -0.82 15.11 4.71
C LEU A 364 -1.63 14.71 5.95
N LEU A 365 -2.95 14.87 5.96
CA LEU A 365 -3.72 14.44 7.13
C LEU A 365 -3.91 12.93 7.16
N THR A 366 -4.13 12.31 5.99
CA THR A 366 -4.49 10.87 5.95
C THR A 366 -3.58 10.03 5.08
N GLY A 367 -3.22 10.50 3.88
CA GLY A 367 -2.48 9.62 2.97
C GLY A 367 -2.40 10.06 1.54
N PHE A 368 -1.79 9.21 0.71
CA PHE A 368 -1.79 9.40 -0.73
C PHE A 368 -1.92 8.09 -1.51
N ILE A 369 -2.45 8.21 -2.72
CA ILE A 369 -2.62 7.13 -3.68
C ILE A 369 -1.81 7.44 -4.92
N THR A 370 -1.07 6.46 -5.43
CA THR A 370 -0.50 6.53 -6.77
C THR A 370 -1.09 5.45 -7.68
N ASN A 371 -1.62 5.88 -8.82
CA ASN A 371 -2.21 4.99 -9.81
C ASN A 371 -1.72 5.35 -11.22
N ALA A 372 -0.44 5.10 -11.46
CA ALA A 372 0.17 5.27 -12.78
C ALA A 372 1.18 4.16 -13.06
N GLY A 373 1.28 3.78 -14.34
CA GLY A 373 2.34 2.88 -14.84
C GLY A 373 3.73 3.53 -14.89
N GLN A 374 3.83 4.80 -14.50
CA GLN A 374 5.05 5.60 -14.53
C GLN A 374 5.64 5.79 -13.13
N THR A 375 6.95 5.99 -13.04
CA THR A 375 7.60 6.32 -11.78
C THR A 375 7.14 7.68 -11.26
N ILE A 376 6.82 7.72 -9.97
CA ILE A 376 6.53 8.95 -9.23
C ILE A 376 7.63 9.14 -8.19
N SER A 377 8.13 10.36 -8.05
CA SER A 377 9.19 10.68 -7.07
C SER A 377 8.81 11.92 -6.26
N ILE A 378 8.87 11.80 -4.94
CA ILE A 378 8.76 12.93 -4.01
C ILE A 378 10.16 13.22 -3.48
N ASN A 379 10.75 14.34 -3.90
CA ASN A 379 12.13 14.68 -3.63
C ASN A 379 12.22 15.85 -2.65
N ALA A 380 13.19 15.83 -1.74
CA ALA A 380 13.59 17.02 -1.02
C ALA A 380 14.43 17.92 -1.94
N GLY A 381 13.98 19.16 -2.17
CA GLY A 381 14.73 20.21 -2.86
C GLY A 381 15.68 20.98 -1.94
N ASP A 382 15.56 20.78 -0.62
CA ASP A 382 16.41 21.32 0.44
C ASP A 382 16.58 20.28 1.56
N PRO A 383 17.74 20.20 2.24
CA PRO A 383 17.94 19.22 3.32
C PRO A 383 17.00 19.40 4.53
N GLY A 384 16.39 20.57 4.70
CA GLY A 384 15.35 20.77 5.71
C GLY A 384 13.93 20.43 5.23
N SER A 385 13.75 20.08 3.94
CA SER A 385 12.43 19.75 3.40
C SER A 385 12.00 18.34 3.76
N GLN A 386 10.77 18.20 4.21
CA GLN A 386 10.27 17.01 4.87
C GLN A 386 8.83 16.71 4.45
N LEU A 387 8.47 15.42 4.50
CA LEU A 387 7.09 14.96 4.43
C LEU A 387 6.62 14.62 5.85
N THR A 388 5.42 15.04 6.24
CA THR A 388 4.85 14.71 7.54
C THR A 388 3.37 14.34 7.42
N SER A 389 2.85 13.68 8.43
CA SER A 389 1.42 13.49 8.63
C SER A 389 0.99 14.01 9.99
N THR A 390 -0.14 14.70 10.02
CA THR A 390 -0.78 15.16 11.26
C THR A 390 -1.84 14.18 11.76
N GLY A 391 -2.17 13.16 10.96
CA GLY A 391 -3.01 12.04 11.38
C GLY A 391 -2.23 11.02 12.20
N THR A 392 -2.94 10.02 12.73
CA THR A 392 -2.31 8.88 13.43
C THR A 392 -1.48 8.05 12.48
N ASP A 393 -1.92 7.91 11.23
CA ASP A 393 -1.26 7.08 10.22
C ASP A 393 -1.14 7.88 8.91
N LEU A 394 -0.12 7.56 8.12
CA LEU A 394 0.01 7.94 6.73
C LEU A 394 -0.24 6.70 5.87
N TYR A 395 -1.43 6.64 5.29
CA TYR A 395 -1.81 5.57 4.36
C TYR A 395 -1.24 5.84 2.96
N VAL A 396 -0.55 4.84 2.42
CA VAL A 396 0.12 4.91 1.13
C VAL A 396 -0.32 3.73 0.27
N PHE A 397 -1.13 3.99 -0.75
CA PHE A 397 -1.56 2.97 -1.70
C PHE A 397 -0.86 3.17 -3.04
N ILE A 398 -0.06 2.19 -3.44
CA ILE A 398 0.68 2.22 -4.72
C ILE A 398 0.13 1.12 -5.62
N ASN A 399 -0.56 1.49 -6.70
CA ASN A 399 -1.32 0.53 -7.51
C ASN A 399 -0.49 -0.18 -8.58
N GLN A 400 0.31 0.56 -9.36
CA GLN A 400 0.87 0.06 -10.62
C GLN A 400 2.41 0.05 -10.66
N ALA A 401 3.07 1.22 -10.70
CA ALA A 401 4.53 1.33 -10.78
C ALA A 401 5.17 1.76 -9.45
N THR A 402 6.46 2.11 -9.49
CA THR A 402 7.21 2.53 -8.31
C THR A 402 6.90 3.98 -7.92
N THR A 403 6.67 4.20 -6.63
CA THR A 403 6.73 5.53 -6.02
C THR A 403 7.94 5.64 -5.10
N ASN A 404 8.79 6.63 -5.34
CA ASN A 404 9.96 6.92 -4.52
C ASN A 404 9.64 8.06 -3.57
N ILE A 405 9.84 7.86 -2.27
CA ILE A 405 9.91 8.94 -1.29
C ILE A 405 11.38 9.14 -0.96
N ASN A 406 11.92 10.24 -1.47
CA ASN A 406 13.30 10.64 -1.24
C ASN A 406 13.44 11.80 -0.25
N ALA A 407 12.32 12.39 0.16
CA ALA A 407 12.28 13.34 1.26
C ALA A 407 12.19 12.59 2.62
N PRO A 408 12.90 13.05 3.66
CA PRO A 408 12.73 12.52 5.01
C PRO A 408 11.28 12.62 5.48
N MET A 409 10.81 11.56 6.13
CA MET A 409 9.50 11.47 6.75
C MET A 409 9.60 11.70 8.26
N VAL A 410 8.77 12.60 8.78
CA VAL A 410 8.79 13.01 10.20
C VAL A 410 7.39 13.07 10.79
N GLY A 411 7.28 13.06 12.12
CA GLY A 411 6.02 13.21 12.85
C GLY A 411 5.71 12.02 13.76
N SER A 412 4.47 11.89 14.21
CA SER A 412 4.05 10.80 15.12
C SER A 412 3.35 9.64 14.40
N GLN A 413 3.23 9.71 13.08
CA GLN A 413 2.40 8.82 12.30
C GLN A 413 3.01 7.42 12.16
N ALA A 414 2.14 6.40 12.08
CA ALA A 414 2.50 5.14 11.46
C ALA A 414 2.59 5.29 9.93
N LEU A 415 3.46 4.54 9.26
CA LEU A 415 3.48 4.42 7.80
C LEU A 415 2.80 3.12 7.39
N VAL A 416 1.67 3.22 6.69
CA VAL A 416 0.88 2.05 6.26
C VAL A 416 0.89 1.94 4.74
N LYS A 417 1.60 0.95 4.21
CA LYS A 417 1.73 0.70 2.77
C LYS A 417 0.82 -0.45 2.29
N ALA A 418 0.01 -0.19 1.27
CA ALA A 418 -0.74 -1.20 0.53
C ALA A 418 -0.72 -0.96 -1.00
N GLY A 419 -1.46 -1.78 -1.74
CA GLY A 419 -1.45 -1.80 -3.21
C GLY A 419 -0.33 -2.70 -3.75
N GLY A 420 -0.56 -3.31 -4.91
CA GLY A 420 0.30 -4.37 -5.45
C GLY A 420 1.69 -3.91 -5.88
N ALA A 421 1.93 -2.61 -6.01
CA ALA A 421 3.18 -2.06 -6.53
C ALA A 421 4.17 -1.63 -5.44
N THR A 422 5.27 -1.00 -5.86
CA THR A 422 6.45 -0.73 -5.03
C THR A 422 6.42 0.69 -4.45
N LEU A 423 6.58 0.77 -3.12
CA LEU A 423 7.04 1.99 -2.45
C LEU A 423 8.55 1.86 -2.21
N SER A 424 9.33 2.85 -2.63
CA SER A 424 10.75 2.94 -2.30
C SER A 424 10.97 4.06 -1.30
N LEU A 425 11.57 3.74 -0.16
CA LEU A 425 12.05 4.71 0.79
C LEU A 425 13.54 4.87 0.60
N THR A 426 13.89 6.06 0.14
CA THR A 426 15.25 6.45 -0.24
C THR A 426 15.54 7.84 0.26
N PRO A 427 15.37 8.10 1.58
CA PRO A 427 15.57 9.44 2.08
C PRO A 427 17.04 9.81 1.83
N ALA A 428 17.23 10.77 0.93
CA ALA A 428 18.52 11.08 0.36
C ALA A 428 18.62 12.59 0.21
N PHE A 429 19.71 13.15 0.73
CA PHE A 429 20.03 14.55 0.58
C PHE A 429 20.60 14.78 -0.82
N PHE A 430 19.93 15.59 -1.65
CA PHE A 430 20.44 15.95 -2.97
C PHE A 430 21.11 17.33 -2.98
N VAL A 431 22.35 17.39 -3.48
CA VAL A 431 23.06 18.64 -3.81
C VAL A 431 23.08 18.79 -5.31
N GLY A 432 22.61 19.92 -5.82
CA GLY A 432 22.84 20.29 -7.22
C GLY A 432 24.34 20.27 -7.49
N SER A 433 24.77 19.61 -8.56
CA SER A 433 26.19 19.43 -8.87
C SER A 433 26.39 19.45 -10.38
N ASN A 434 27.50 20.03 -10.83
CA ASN A 434 27.92 19.87 -12.22
C ASN A 434 28.91 18.72 -12.33
N THR A 435 28.64 17.80 -13.24
CA THR A 435 29.46 16.64 -13.58
C THR A 435 29.89 16.72 -15.04
N THR A 436 31.06 16.18 -15.37
CA THR A 436 31.58 16.15 -16.74
C THR A 436 31.87 14.70 -17.15
N THR A 437 31.34 14.25 -18.29
CA THR A 437 31.57 12.87 -18.79
C THR A 437 33.07 12.57 -18.85
N GLY A 438 33.48 11.43 -18.30
CA GLY A 438 34.87 10.99 -18.27
C GLY A 438 35.73 11.68 -17.20
N SER A 439 35.21 12.65 -16.46
CA SER A 439 35.87 13.27 -15.31
C SER A 439 35.46 12.60 -14.01
N ASN A 440 36.35 12.58 -13.02
CA ASN A 440 36.06 12.19 -11.64
C ASN A 440 35.90 13.40 -10.71
N VAL A 441 35.90 14.63 -11.25
CA VAL A 441 35.70 15.86 -10.47
C VAL A 441 34.25 16.28 -10.53
N VAL A 442 33.66 16.53 -9.36
CA VAL A 442 32.29 17.00 -9.19
C VAL A 442 32.33 18.37 -8.54
N THR A 443 31.57 19.31 -9.10
CA THR A 443 31.44 20.67 -8.55
C THR A 443 30.05 20.84 -7.94
N PRO A 444 29.92 20.70 -6.61
CA PRO A 444 28.66 20.97 -5.93
C PRO A 444 28.30 22.44 -6.06
N THR A 445 27.03 22.70 -6.34
CA THR A 445 26.41 24.01 -6.43
C THR A 445 25.46 24.19 -5.24
N LEU A 446 25.80 25.13 -4.37
CA LEU A 446 24.97 25.61 -3.28
C LEU A 446 24.22 26.85 -3.76
N ALA A 447 22.90 26.77 -3.93
CA ALA A 447 22.10 27.97 -4.15
C ALA A 447 21.98 28.76 -2.84
N VAL A 448 22.05 30.07 -2.97
CA VAL A 448 21.90 31.03 -1.89
C VAL A 448 21.00 32.14 -2.40
N ASN A 449 19.98 32.52 -1.64
CA ASN A 449 19.10 33.62 -2.06
C ASN A 449 19.64 34.94 -1.52
N GLY A 450 19.93 35.87 -2.43
CA GLY A 450 20.19 37.27 -2.08
C GLY A 450 18.87 37.95 -1.74
N THR A 451 18.70 38.43 -0.51
CA THR A 451 17.49 39.18 -0.10
C THR A 451 17.38 40.48 -0.89
N ALA A 452 18.52 41.16 -1.11
CA ALA A 452 18.66 42.27 -2.04
C ALA A 452 20.07 42.30 -2.65
N VAL A 453 20.15 42.50 -3.96
CA VAL A 453 21.37 42.83 -4.70
C VAL A 453 21.19 44.25 -5.23
N SER A 454 22.18 45.12 -5.02
CA SER A 454 22.15 46.52 -5.47
C SER A 454 23.29 46.79 -6.43
N SER A 455 22.99 47.32 -7.62
CA SER A 455 24.00 47.72 -8.60
C SER A 455 25.01 48.69 -7.98
N GLY A 456 26.29 48.46 -8.24
CA GLY A 456 27.42 49.21 -7.68
C GLY A 456 27.84 48.80 -6.26
N SER A 457 27.09 47.93 -5.57
CA SER A 457 27.45 47.44 -4.23
C SER A 457 28.38 46.22 -4.32
N SER A 458 29.41 46.18 -3.47
CA SER A 458 30.20 44.96 -3.22
C SER A 458 29.61 44.09 -2.11
N THR A 459 28.54 44.52 -1.43
CA THR A 459 27.89 43.73 -0.39
C THR A 459 26.50 43.29 -0.83
N ILE A 460 26.18 42.05 -0.49
CA ILE A 460 24.86 41.46 -0.63
C ILE A 460 24.44 40.87 0.72
N THR A 461 23.15 40.86 0.99
CA THR A 461 22.60 40.12 2.13
C THR A 461 22.01 38.81 1.62
N VAL A 462 22.40 37.70 2.22
CA VAL A 462 21.88 36.36 1.90
C VAL A 462 20.93 35.89 2.99
N THR A 463 20.02 34.97 2.67
CA THR A 463 19.11 34.37 3.66
C THR A 463 19.83 33.53 4.71
N THR A 464 20.96 32.92 4.34
CA THR A 464 21.86 32.20 5.25
C THR A 464 23.29 32.27 4.72
N SER A 465 24.26 32.41 5.61
CA SER A 465 25.69 32.31 5.30
C SER A 465 26.26 30.92 5.57
N ASN A 466 25.44 29.98 6.05
CA ASN A 466 25.89 28.61 6.33
C ASN A 466 26.32 27.93 5.02
N GLY A 467 27.48 27.28 5.05
CA GLY A 467 28.07 26.63 3.87
C GLY A 467 28.79 27.59 2.92
N LEU A 468 28.79 28.90 3.18
CA LEU A 468 29.64 29.85 2.44
C LEU A 468 31.01 29.98 3.11
N VAL A 469 32.07 30.02 2.30
CA VAL A 469 33.44 30.29 2.71
C VAL A 469 34.05 31.40 1.86
N VAL A 470 34.99 32.11 2.47
CA VAL A 470 35.79 33.13 1.77
C VAL A 470 36.62 32.47 0.67
N GLY A 471 36.65 33.11 -0.50
CA GLY A 471 37.36 32.66 -1.70
C GLY A 471 36.49 31.86 -2.68
N GLN A 472 35.32 31.35 -2.28
CA GLN A 472 34.47 30.59 -3.19
C GLN A 472 33.82 31.49 -4.25
N THR A 473 33.57 30.93 -5.42
CA THR A 473 32.88 31.62 -6.51
C THR A 473 31.39 31.74 -6.20
N ILE A 474 30.80 32.90 -6.50
CA ILE A 474 29.37 33.17 -6.38
C ILE A 474 28.87 33.80 -7.69
N SER A 475 27.73 33.32 -8.16
CA SER A 475 27.15 33.60 -9.48
C SER A 475 25.67 33.93 -9.33
N GLY A 476 25.11 34.69 -10.26
CA GLY A 476 23.68 35.02 -10.28
C GLY A 476 23.41 36.22 -11.16
N THR A 477 22.14 36.53 -11.44
CA THR A 477 21.79 37.68 -12.26
C THR A 477 22.27 38.97 -11.59
N GLY A 478 23.06 39.77 -12.31
CA GLY A 478 23.66 40.99 -11.78
C GLY A 478 24.98 40.80 -11.02
N ILE A 479 25.47 39.56 -10.87
CA ILE A 479 26.81 39.29 -10.31
C ILE A 479 27.80 39.07 -11.48
N PRO A 480 28.90 39.83 -11.57
CA PRO A 480 29.91 39.64 -12.61
C PRO A 480 30.47 38.20 -12.62
N ALA A 481 30.79 37.69 -13.81
CA ALA A 481 31.42 36.38 -13.95
C ALA A 481 32.77 36.31 -13.21
N GLY A 482 33.02 35.21 -12.49
CA GLY A 482 34.24 35.02 -11.71
C GLY A 482 34.27 35.72 -10.36
N THR A 483 33.17 36.38 -9.94
CA THR A 483 33.06 36.98 -8.60
C THR A 483 33.23 35.92 -7.51
N THR A 484 33.99 36.26 -6.48
CA THR A 484 34.25 35.42 -5.31
C THR A 484 33.80 36.10 -4.03
N ILE A 485 33.58 35.31 -2.97
CA ILE A 485 33.29 35.82 -1.63
C ILE A 485 34.58 36.36 -1.02
N ALA A 486 34.67 37.67 -0.82
CA ALA A 486 35.81 38.34 -0.19
C ALA A 486 35.75 38.27 1.36
N SER A 487 34.56 38.36 1.95
CA SER A 487 34.35 38.22 3.41
C SER A 487 32.90 37.88 3.74
N ILE A 488 32.68 37.32 4.94
CA ILE A 488 31.35 36.97 5.46
C ILE A 488 31.23 37.54 6.87
N ASN A 489 30.16 38.30 7.13
CA ASN A 489 29.83 38.83 8.45
C ASN A 489 28.32 38.63 8.71
N GLY A 490 28.00 37.59 9.49
CA GLY A 490 26.62 37.10 9.60
C GLY A 490 26.07 36.78 8.22
N THR A 491 24.85 37.25 7.92
CA THR A 491 24.21 37.11 6.60
C THR A 491 24.69 38.10 5.55
N THR A 492 25.66 38.95 5.85
CA THR A 492 26.24 39.89 4.87
C THR A 492 27.47 39.27 4.22
N VAL A 493 27.45 39.17 2.89
CA VAL A 493 28.53 38.62 2.07
C VAL A 493 29.14 39.76 1.25
N THR A 494 30.44 39.95 1.38
CA THR A 494 31.19 40.89 0.53
C THR A 494 31.74 40.14 -0.68
N LEU A 495 31.51 40.68 -1.86
CA LEU A 495 31.91 40.20 -3.17
C LEU A 495 33.26 40.81 -3.57
N SER A 496 34.07 40.08 -4.34
CA SER A 496 35.31 40.60 -4.92
C SER A 496 35.11 41.52 -6.13
N ALA A 497 33.88 41.61 -6.65
CA ALA A 497 33.46 42.56 -7.66
C ALA A 497 32.07 43.12 -7.34
N ASN A 498 31.83 44.39 -7.66
CA ASN A 498 30.55 45.04 -7.40
C ASN A 498 29.46 44.43 -8.29
N ALA A 499 28.25 44.27 -7.74
CA ALA A 499 27.09 43.88 -8.53
C ALA A 499 26.80 44.91 -9.65
N THR A 500 26.28 44.44 -10.77
CA THR A 500 26.04 45.22 -12.01
C THR A 500 24.56 45.47 -12.28
N ALA A 501 23.66 44.83 -11.52
CA ALA A 501 22.23 45.05 -11.59
C ALA A 501 21.62 44.96 -10.18
N SER A 502 20.47 45.63 -10.00
CA SER A 502 19.70 45.56 -8.77
C SER A 502 18.57 44.54 -8.87
N GLY A 503 18.22 43.88 -7.77
CA GLY A 503 17.09 42.95 -7.68
C GLY A 503 16.78 42.54 -6.24
N THR A 504 15.54 42.11 -6.00
CA THR A 504 15.08 41.51 -4.74
C THR A 504 14.90 40.02 -4.93
N ASN A 505 15.20 39.19 -3.91
CA ASN A 505 15.14 37.72 -4.01
C ASN A 505 15.93 37.16 -5.22
N VAL A 506 17.14 37.68 -5.43
CA VAL A 506 17.99 37.21 -6.54
C VAL A 506 18.49 35.81 -6.22
N GLY A 507 18.20 34.85 -7.09
CA GLY A 507 18.78 33.51 -7.00
C GLY A 507 20.28 33.57 -7.29
N LEU A 508 21.10 33.28 -6.28
CA LEU A 508 22.54 33.15 -6.40
C LEU A 508 22.93 31.68 -6.29
N THR A 509 24.08 31.34 -6.84
CA THR A 509 24.67 30.02 -6.75
C THR A 509 26.14 30.15 -6.44
N ALA A 510 26.62 29.42 -5.45
CA ALA A 510 28.01 29.37 -5.08
C ALA A 510 28.49 27.93 -5.05
N ASN A 511 29.73 27.68 -5.43
CA ASN A 511 30.27 26.33 -5.38
C ASN A 511 30.90 26.12 -4.00
N SER A 512 30.41 25.13 -3.25
CA SER A 512 30.90 24.88 -1.90
C SER A 512 31.03 23.39 -1.63
N THR A 513 32.18 23.02 -1.09
CA THR A 513 32.45 21.66 -0.60
C THR A 513 32.38 21.54 0.91
N VAL A 514 31.97 22.62 1.59
CA VAL A 514 31.79 22.64 3.03
C VAL A 514 30.76 21.60 3.39
N GLY A 515 31.15 20.67 4.25
CA GLY A 515 30.25 19.62 4.70
C GLY A 515 30.29 18.32 3.90
N PHE A 516 31.25 18.14 2.99
CA PHE A 516 31.58 16.81 2.49
C PHE A 516 32.73 16.18 3.27
N GLN A 517 32.81 14.85 3.25
CA GLN A 517 33.91 14.09 3.84
C GLN A 517 34.52 13.11 2.84
N VAL A 518 35.83 12.86 2.96
CA VAL A 518 36.48 11.77 2.23
C VAL A 518 35.91 10.43 2.72
N GLY A 519 35.59 9.54 1.79
CA GLY A 519 34.91 8.27 2.03
C GLY A 519 33.39 8.35 1.91
N GLU A 520 32.82 9.54 1.80
CA GLU A 520 31.38 9.72 1.63
C GLU A 520 30.89 9.15 0.30
N VAL A 521 29.81 8.39 0.32
CA VAL A 521 29.21 7.82 -0.89
C VAL A 521 28.49 8.91 -1.68
N VAL A 522 28.71 8.90 -2.99
CA VAL A 522 28.05 9.81 -3.96
C VAL A 522 27.25 8.96 -4.93
N SER A 523 25.98 9.32 -5.14
CA SER A 523 25.12 8.63 -6.10
C SER A 523 24.29 9.62 -6.91
N GLY A 524 23.82 9.21 -8.09
CA GLY A 524 23.04 10.06 -8.99
C GLY A 524 23.23 9.71 -10.46
N SER A 525 22.50 10.40 -11.35
CA SER A 525 22.60 10.17 -12.79
C SER A 525 24.03 10.39 -13.28
N GLY A 526 24.58 9.41 -13.98
CA GLY A 526 25.96 9.44 -14.49
C GLY A 526 27.05 9.15 -13.45
N ILE A 527 26.71 8.90 -12.18
CA ILE A 527 27.68 8.47 -11.16
C ILE A 527 27.68 6.93 -11.07
N PRO A 528 28.80 6.25 -11.30
CA PRO A 528 28.89 4.80 -11.11
C PRO A 528 28.51 4.38 -9.69
N VAL A 529 27.81 3.25 -9.56
CA VAL A 529 27.41 2.69 -8.26
C VAL A 529 28.63 2.44 -7.37
N GLY A 530 28.53 2.81 -6.09
CA GLY A 530 29.62 2.67 -5.12
C GLY A 530 30.71 3.74 -5.22
N SER A 531 30.50 4.80 -6.00
CA SER A 531 31.42 5.94 -6.02
C SER A 531 31.48 6.61 -4.65
N VAL A 532 32.70 6.93 -4.21
CA VAL A 532 32.96 7.64 -2.94
C VAL A 532 33.83 8.85 -3.18
N ILE A 533 33.71 9.88 -2.35
CA ILE A 533 34.61 11.04 -2.35
C ILE A 533 36.02 10.59 -1.95
N THR A 534 37.01 10.84 -2.79
CA THR A 534 38.42 10.48 -2.55
C THR A 534 39.26 11.69 -2.12
N SER A 535 38.87 12.90 -2.50
CA SER A 535 39.52 14.14 -2.08
C SER A 535 38.57 15.34 -2.19
N ILE A 536 38.81 16.37 -1.39
CA ILE A 536 37.98 17.58 -1.34
C ILE A 536 38.86 18.80 -1.56
N GLY A 537 38.54 19.59 -2.59
CA GLY A 537 39.06 20.94 -2.82
C GLY A 537 38.07 22.00 -2.36
N LEU A 538 38.39 23.29 -2.53
CA LEU A 538 37.55 24.40 -2.03
C LEU A 538 36.18 24.54 -2.73
N THR A 539 36.08 24.16 -4.01
CA THR A 539 34.87 24.33 -4.83
C THR A 539 34.45 23.06 -5.58
N SER A 540 35.20 21.98 -5.41
CA SER A 540 34.98 20.68 -6.05
C SER A 540 35.54 19.54 -5.21
N PHE A 541 35.01 18.34 -5.37
CA PHE A 541 35.59 17.12 -4.82
C PHE A 541 35.83 16.10 -5.93
N THR A 542 36.69 15.11 -5.66
CA THR A 542 36.99 14.01 -6.57
C THR A 542 36.27 12.76 -6.08
N ILE A 543 35.72 11.96 -6.99
CA ILE A 543 35.08 10.67 -6.69
C ILE A 543 35.94 9.49 -7.18
N SER A 544 35.69 8.30 -6.64
CA SER A 544 36.49 7.09 -6.91
C SER A 544 36.34 6.52 -8.32
N GLN A 545 35.33 6.96 -9.08
CA GLN A 545 35.06 6.49 -10.44
C GLN A 545 34.68 7.65 -11.36
N ASN A 546 35.00 7.54 -12.64
CA ASN A 546 34.69 8.59 -13.62
C ASN A 546 33.18 8.64 -13.91
N VAL A 547 32.64 9.84 -14.04
CA VAL A 547 31.26 10.10 -14.42
C VAL A 547 31.00 9.52 -15.82
N THR A 548 29.95 8.72 -15.98
CA THR A 548 29.57 8.08 -17.25
C THR A 548 28.74 8.99 -18.15
N THR A 549 27.96 9.90 -17.57
CA THR A 549 27.20 10.93 -18.29
C THR A 549 27.21 12.25 -17.50
N GLY A 550 27.88 13.28 -18.03
CA GLY A 550 27.96 14.60 -17.42
C GLY A 550 26.68 15.42 -17.60
N ALA A 551 26.36 16.24 -16.61
CA ALA A 551 25.23 17.18 -16.66
C ALA A 551 25.43 18.35 -15.68
N THR A 552 24.84 19.51 -16.01
CA THR A 552 24.90 20.75 -15.23
C THR A 552 23.69 20.83 -14.30
N GLY A 553 23.90 21.16 -13.02
CA GLY A 553 22.84 21.27 -12.02
C GLY A 553 22.17 19.94 -11.66
N THR A 554 22.86 18.82 -11.86
CA THR A 554 22.34 17.48 -11.55
C THR A 554 22.21 17.30 -10.05
N LEU A 555 21.05 16.87 -9.58
CA LEU A 555 20.86 16.49 -8.18
C LEU A 555 21.63 15.18 -7.90
N LEU A 556 22.70 15.27 -7.11
CA LEU A 556 23.47 14.12 -6.62
C LEU A 556 23.17 13.88 -5.15
N ALA A 557 23.08 12.63 -4.72
CA ALA A 557 22.79 12.23 -3.35
C ALA A 557 24.06 11.95 -2.53
N PHE A 558 24.04 12.36 -1.25
CA PHE A 558 25.18 12.30 -0.32
C PHE A 558 24.78 11.78 1.08
N GLY A 559 25.76 11.17 1.76
CA GLY A 559 25.62 10.38 2.99
C GLY A 559 25.22 11.14 4.26
N ASN A 560 25.67 12.38 4.41
CA ASN A 560 25.70 13.07 5.70
C ASN A 560 25.12 14.50 5.63
N ASP A 561 24.53 14.98 6.74
CA ASP A 561 24.35 16.41 6.96
C ASP A 561 25.40 16.96 7.95
N ILE A 562 26.21 17.89 7.46
CA ILE A 562 27.28 18.53 8.22
C ILE A 562 26.87 19.94 8.59
N VAL A 563 26.03 20.05 9.61
CA VAL A 563 26.02 21.23 10.52
C VAL A 563 25.77 20.81 11.97
N ASN A 564 25.00 19.73 12.23
CA ASN A 564 24.54 19.39 13.60
C ASN A 564 24.76 17.93 14.04
N ASN A 565 25.56 17.13 13.33
CA ASN A 565 25.82 15.74 13.71
C ASN A 565 24.51 14.91 13.87
N THR A 566 23.52 15.22 13.04
CA THR A 566 22.25 14.49 12.88
C THR A 566 22.15 14.17 11.39
N PHE A 567 21.93 12.90 11.03
CA PHE A 567 21.68 12.51 9.65
C PHE A 567 20.36 13.17 9.19
N LYS A 568 20.41 14.29 8.44
CA LYS A 568 19.18 14.97 7.95
C LYS A 568 18.43 14.17 6.89
N ASN A 569 18.99 13.06 6.45
CA ASN A 569 18.38 12.07 5.57
C ASN A 569 17.68 10.94 6.33
N ASP A 570 17.55 11.03 7.66
CA ASP A 570 16.83 10.01 8.42
C ASP A 570 15.33 10.27 8.45
N ASN A 571 14.58 9.19 8.28
CA ASN A 571 13.20 9.17 8.71
C ASN A 571 13.17 9.20 10.24
N THR A 572 12.37 10.10 10.80
CA THR A 572 12.26 10.32 12.26
C THR A 572 10.81 10.24 12.76
N TYR A 573 9.91 9.67 11.96
CA TYR A 573 8.55 9.39 12.43
C TYR A 573 8.57 8.36 13.57
N THR A 574 7.64 8.46 14.52
CA THR A 574 7.67 7.61 15.72
C THR A 574 6.69 6.44 15.69
N GLY A 575 5.75 6.41 14.75
CA GLY A 575 4.85 5.27 14.58
C GLY A 575 5.54 4.10 13.86
N GLY A 576 4.94 2.91 13.95
CA GLY A 576 5.44 1.73 13.25
C GLY A 576 5.30 1.82 11.72
N THR A 577 5.97 0.90 11.02
CA THR A 577 5.84 0.73 9.56
C THR A 577 5.13 -0.58 9.26
N PHE A 578 4.05 -0.52 8.48
CA PHE A 578 3.19 -1.65 8.18
C PHE A 578 3.12 -1.91 6.68
N VAL A 579 3.54 -3.10 6.25
CA VAL A 579 3.49 -3.54 4.85
C VAL A 579 2.33 -4.52 4.67
N GLN A 580 1.22 -3.97 4.20
CA GLN A 580 -0.04 -4.69 4.03
C GLN A 580 -0.14 -5.44 2.70
N SER A 581 0.54 -4.95 1.65
CA SER A 581 0.67 -5.60 0.35
C SER A 581 1.72 -4.93 -0.54
N GLY A 582 2.10 -5.63 -1.61
CA GLY A 582 3.06 -5.15 -2.61
C GLY A 582 4.48 -5.19 -2.08
N THR A 583 5.32 -4.28 -2.59
CA THR A 583 6.74 -4.23 -2.23
C THR A 583 7.10 -2.94 -1.51
N LEU A 584 7.91 -3.04 -0.46
CA LEU A 584 8.63 -1.93 0.15
C LEU A 584 10.12 -2.11 -0.11
N ASN A 585 10.72 -1.21 -0.88
CA ASN A 585 12.15 -1.15 -1.07
C ASN A 585 12.75 -0.17 -0.06
N LEU A 586 13.74 -0.64 0.68
CA LEU A 586 14.53 0.15 1.62
C LEU A 586 15.91 0.36 1.03
N SER A 587 16.27 1.62 0.79
CA SER A 587 17.59 2.00 0.31
C SER A 587 18.02 3.28 0.99
N GLY A 588 18.81 3.13 2.05
CA GLY A 588 19.45 4.23 2.74
C GLY A 588 20.94 4.30 2.40
N LEU A 589 21.55 5.41 2.79
CA LEU A 589 23.00 5.49 2.88
C LEU A 589 23.46 4.71 4.12
N ILE A 590 24.72 4.28 4.18
CA ILE A 590 25.24 3.58 5.35
C ILE A 590 25.07 4.48 6.59
N GLY A 591 24.40 3.97 7.62
CA GLY A 591 24.15 4.69 8.87
C GLY A 591 22.89 5.56 8.88
N SER A 592 22.12 5.64 7.79
CA SER A 592 20.84 6.34 7.78
C SER A 592 19.70 5.47 8.29
N THR A 593 18.80 6.05 9.07
CA THR A 593 17.55 5.45 9.52
C THR A 593 16.50 5.53 8.40
N VAL A 594 16.31 4.44 7.66
CA VAL A 594 15.25 4.36 6.62
C VAL A 594 13.89 4.05 7.25
N ILE A 595 13.85 3.21 8.28
CA ILE A 595 12.64 2.91 9.05
C ILE A 595 12.95 3.16 10.52
N PRO A 596 12.40 4.22 11.13
CA PRO A 596 12.37 4.34 12.58
C PRO A 596 11.33 3.38 13.17
N GLY A 597 11.69 2.70 14.27
CA GLY A 597 10.79 1.82 15.02
C GLY A 597 10.47 0.47 14.36
N ASP A 598 9.33 -0.10 14.76
CA ASP A 598 8.93 -1.46 14.38
C ASP A 598 8.51 -1.58 12.91
N LEU A 599 8.93 -2.66 12.25
CA LEU A 599 8.49 -3.06 10.91
C LEU A 599 7.59 -4.31 10.99
N THR A 600 6.33 -4.17 10.62
CA THR A 600 5.36 -5.28 10.52
C THR A 600 5.07 -5.60 9.05
N ILE A 601 5.27 -6.87 8.66
CA ILE A 601 4.98 -7.36 7.31
C ILE A 601 3.81 -8.33 7.38
N ASN A 602 2.66 -7.97 6.81
CA ASN A 602 1.47 -8.82 6.83
C ASN A 602 1.31 -9.65 5.56
N ASN A 603 1.43 -9.04 4.37
CA ASN A 603 1.29 -9.75 3.09
C ASN A 603 2.03 -9.06 1.93
N GLY A 604 3.26 -8.62 2.20
CA GLY A 604 4.10 -7.95 1.22
C GLY A 604 5.53 -8.44 1.24
N THR A 605 6.35 -7.84 0.39
CA THR A 605 7.78 -8.11 0.30
C THR A 605 8.55 -6.87 0.72
N VAL A 606 9.55 -7.04 1.58
CA VAL A 606 10.50 -5.97 1.91
C VAL A 606 11.84 -6.34 1.31
N ASN A 607 12.37 -5.47 0.44
CA ASN A 607 13.70 -5.62 -0.11
C ASN A 607 14.64 -4.62 0.55
N MET A 608 15.79 -5.09 1.00
CA MET A 608 16.90 -4.24 1.40
C MET A 608 17.92 -4.23 0.26
N VAL A 609 18.04 -3.11 -0.43
CA VAL A 609 19.06 -2.98 -1.48
C VAL A 609 20.40 -2.75 -0.80
N SER A 610 21.40 -3.58 -1.12
CA SER A 610 22.66 -3.71 -0.36
C SER A 610 23.48 -2.42 -0.32
N VAL A 611 23.20 -1.59 0.69
CA VAL A 611 24.15 -0.65 1.31
C VAL A 611 24.02 -0.70 2.84
N LEU A 612 23.30 -1.68 3.41
CA LEU A 612 23.04 -1.84 4.85
C LEU A 612 23.78 -3.07 5.39
N ARG A 613 24.34 -2.99 6.61
CA ARG A 613 24.71 -4.17 7.41
C ARG A 613 23.48 -4.67 8.16
N ALA A 614 23.47 -5.96 8.50
CA ALA A 614 22.36 -6.65 9.15
C ALA A 614 22.13 -6.27 10.63
N ASP A 615 22.90 -5.33 11.19
CA ASP A 615 22.89 -4.91 12.59
C ASP A 615 21.99 -3.68 12.88
N GLN A 616 21.12 -3.30 11.93
CA GLN A 616 20.35 -2.04 11.96
C GLN A 616 18.84 -2.23 12.16
N ILE A 617 18.37 -3.44 12.50
CA ILE A 617 17.01 -3.67 13.02
C ILE A 617 17.14 -3.89 14.52
N ASP A 618 16.54 -3.04 15.35
CA ASP A 618 16.39 -3.31 16.78
C ASP A 618 15.36 -4.44 16.94
N GLU A 619 15.84 -5.70 16.86
CA GLU A 619 15.04 -6.84 17.28
C GLU A 619 14.91 -6.83 18.81
N GLN A 620 13.93 -6.07 19.32
CA GLN A 620 13.41 -6.37 20.64
C GLN A 620 12.77 -7.75 20.61
N HIS A 621 13.52 -8.70 21.17
CA HIS A 621 13.18 -10.11 21.27
C HIS A 621 11.79 -10.33 21.87
N HIS A 622 10.88 -10.88 21.06
CA HIS A 622 9.87 -11.84 21.55
C HIS A 622 9.79 -13.02 20.55
N PRO A 623 9.74 -14.26 21.04
CA PRO A 623 10.11 -15.42 20.24
C PRO A 623 8.97 -15.76 19.28
N SER A 624 9.19 -15.54 17.99
CA SER A 624 8.47 -16.29 16.97
C SER A 624 9.44 -16.69 15.86
N THR A 625 9.46 -17.98 15.60
CA THR A 625 10.33 -18.67 14.66
C THR A 625 10.11 -18.18 13.24
N VAL A 626 11.04 -17.39 12.71
CA VAL A 626 11.19 -17.19 11.25
C VAL A 626 12.09 -18.31 10.74
N ALA A 627 11.50 -19.32 10.11
CA ALA A 627 12.25 -20.30 9.34
C ALA A 627 12.66 -19.66 8.01
N ALA A 628 13.97 -19.59 7.77
CA ALA A 628 14.51 -19.32 6.45
C ALA A 628 14.13 -20.46 5.48
N CYS A 629 13.52 -20.10 4.36
CA CYS A 629 13.54 -20.85 3.10
C CYS A 629 13.59 -19.84 1.96
#